data_AF-A0A2N1WCI1-F1
#
_entry.id   AF-A0A2N1WCI1-F1
#
_cell.length_a   1.000
_cell.length_b   1.000
_cell.length_c   1.000
_cell.angle_alpha   90.00
_cell.angle_beta   90.00
_cell.angle_gamma   90.00
#
_symmetry.space_group_name_H-M   'P 1'
#
loop_
_entity.id
_entity.type
_entity.pdbx_description
1 polymer ?
#
loop_
_entity_poly.entity_id
_entity_poly.type
_entity_poly.pdbx_seq_one_letter_code
_entity_poly.pdbx_strand_id
1 'polypeptide(L)'
;SSELLDPGIECLPAQREVGAIAGTASFGLGRLFARLEPPHDGTVSVAETRIDGLADHLELPVSHTGLVLSRPVADAVARFLHQGRFGD
;
A
#
# COMPACT_ATOMS: atom_id res chain seq x y z
N SER A 1 -3.93 14.84 -7.08
CA SER A 1 -3.15 13.85 -7.84
C SER A 1 -4.00 12.75 -8.46
N SER A 2 -5.19 12.41 -7.93
CA SER A 2 -6.04 11.36 -8.51
C SER A 2 -6.65 11.66 -9.89
N GLU A 3 -6.77 12.93 -10.29
CA GLU A 3 -7.51 13.33 -11.51
C GLU A 3 -6.76 13.05 -12.84
N LEU A 4 -5.51 12.58 -12.78
CA LEU A 4 -4.65 12.32 -13.96
C LEU A 4 -4.35 10.84 -14.19
N LEU A 5 -4.84 9.95 -13.33
CA LEU A 5 -4.67 8.51 -13.43
C LEU A 5 -5.99 7.87 -13.87
N ASP A 6 -5.91 6.77 -14.62
CA ASP A 6 -7.07 5.89 -14.86
C ASP A 6 -7.76 5.62 -13.51
N PRO A 7 -9.11 5.64 -13.42
CA PRO A 7 -9.78 5.29 -12.17
C PRO A 7 -9.27 3.89 -11.83
N GLY A 8 -8.61 3.76 -10.68
CA GLY A 8 -7.92 2.53 -10.31
C GLY A 8 -8.88 1.36 -10.16
N ILE A 9 -8.49 0.34 -9.39
CA ILE A 9 -9.38 -0.78 -9.13
C ILE A 9 -10.52 -0.31 -8.19
N GLU A 10 -11.71 -0.09 -8.77
CA GLU A 10 -12.93 0.27 -8.01
C GLU A 10 -13.52 -0.92 -7.24
N CYS A 11 -13.22 -2.15 -7.68
CA CYS A 11 -13.74 -3.39 -7.09
C CYS A 11 -12.70 -4.51 -7.20
N LEU A 12 -12.51 -5.23 -6.11
CA LEU A 12 -11.57 -6.35 -6.06
C LEU A 12 -12.05 -7.54 -6.93
N PRO A 13 -11.12 -8.30 -7.54
CA PRO A 13 -11.47 -9.47 -8.32
C PRO A 13 -12.24 -10.50 -7.47
N ALA A 14 -13.37 -10.95 -8.01
CA ALA A 14 -14.19 -11.97 -7.35
C ALA A 14 -13.40 -13.26 -7.12
N GLN A 15 -13.70 -13.94 -5.99
CA GLN A 15 -13.13 -15.24 -5.60
C GLN A 15 -11.63 -15.24 -5.28
N ARG A 16 -11.00 -14.06 -5.10
CA ARG A 16 -9.58 -13.95 -4.74
C ARG A 16 -9.40 -13.08 -3.51
N GLU A 17 -8.56 -13.55 -2.61
CA GLU A 17 -8.09 -12.76 -1.47
C GLU A 17 -7.11 -11.70 -1.98
N VAL A 18 -7.33 -10.45 -1.59
CA VAL A 18 -6.44 -9.35 -1.93
C VAL A 18 -5.96 -8.70 -0.64
N GLY A 19 -4.65 -8.62 -0.50
CA GLY A 19 -3.99 -7.92 0.60
C GLY A 19 -3.30 -6.67 0.07
N ALA A 20 -3.33 -5.59 0.84
CA ALA A 20 -2.62 -4.36 0.52
C ALA A 20 -1.60 -4.02 1.60
N ILE A 21 -0.36 -3.73 1.18
CA ILE A 21 0.71 -3.23 2.06
C ILE A 21 0.96 -1.76 1.72
N ALA A 22 0.83 -0.88 2.70
CA ALA A 22 1.00 0.55 2.54
C ALA A 22 2.24 1.07 3.29
N GLY A 23 3.01 1.94 2.64
CA GLY A 23 4.13 2.61 3.28
C GLY A 23 3.68 3.87 4.06
N THR A 24 4.38 4.18 5.16
CA THR A 24 4.06 5.35 6.00
C THR A 24 5.23 6.31 6.19
N ALA A 25 6.40 6.02 5.61
CA ALA A 25 7.60 6.82 5.82
C ALA A 25 8.01 7.60 4.56
N SER A 26 7.93 8.93 4.60
CA SER A 26 8.40 9.80 3.53
C SER A 26 9.89 10.12 3.69
N PHE A 27 10.78 9.29 3.14
CA PHE A 27 12.22 9.58 3.07
C PHE A 27 12.62 10.18 1.70
N GLY A 28 13.11 11.42 1.67
CA GLY A 28 13.83 11.98 0.52
C GLY A 28 13.35 13.37 0.06
N LEU A 29 14.32 14.23 -0.28
CA LEU A 29 14.21 15.66 -0.65
C LEU A 29 13.54 15.93 -2.02
N GLY A 30 12.48 15.21 -2.36
CA GLY A 30 11.67 15.40 -3.56
C GLY A 30 10.31 16.01 -3.21
N ARG A 31 10.29 17.19 -2.57
CA ARG A 31 9.07 17.95 -2.24
C ARG A 31 8.38 18.47 -3.51
N LEU A 32 7.73 17.60 -4.28
CA LEU A 32 6.90 18.08 -5.39
C LEU A 32 5.73 17.16 -5.77
N PHE A 33 5.07 16.55 -4.79
CA PHE A 33 3.79 15.89 -5.04
C PHE A 33 2.73 16.47 -4.11
N ALA A 34 1.50 16.56 -4.61
CA ALA A 34 0.36 17.28 -4.03
C ALA A 34 0.16 17.02 -2.53
N ARG A 35 -0.69 17.81 -1.86
CA ARG A 35 -1.12 17.56 -0.46
C ARG A 35 -1.65 16.13 -0.30
N LEU A 36 -0.76 15.17 -0.03
CA LEU A 36 -1.11 13.80 0.29
C LEU A 36 -1.64 13.79 1.71
N GLU A 37 -2.72 13.06 1.93
CA GLU A 37 -3.23 12.81 3.27
C GLU A 37 -2.24 11.92 4.03
N PRO A 38 -1.72 12.33 5.19
CA PRO A 38 -0.89 11.46 6.00
C PRO A 38 -1.74 10.39 6.71
N PRO A 39 -1.20 9.18 6.98
CA PRO A 39 0.15 8.75 6.64
C PRO A 39 0.32 8.45 5.14
N HIS A 40 1.53 8.64 4.62
CA HIS A 40 1.86 8.40 3.21
C HIS A 40 3.33 8.02 3.02
N ASP A 41 3.62 7.28 1.96
CA ASP A 41 4.96 6.77 1.65
C ASP A 41 5.84 7.76 0.85
N GLY A 42 5.31 8.95 0.58
CA GLY A 42 5.92 10.00 -0.25
C GLY A 42 5.36 10.09 -1.67
N THR A 43 4.49 9.16 -2.07
CA THR A 43 3.82 9.13 -3.38
C THR A 43 2.33 8.82 -3.26
N VAL A 44 1.97 7.89 -2.38
CA VAL A 44 0.60 7.40 -2.18
C VAL A 44 0.24 7.54 -0.70
N SER A 45 -0.98 8.03 -0.43
CA SER A 45 -1.54 8.04 0.93
C SER A 45 -2.03 6.65 1.32
N VAL A 46 -1.97 6.34 2.62
CA VAL A 46 -2.53 5.08 3.12
C VAL A 46 -4.03 5.00 2.82
N ALA A 47 -4.76 6.12 2.89
CA ALA A 47 -6.18 6.18 2.56
C ALA A 47 -6.47 5.68 1.13
N GLU A 48 -5.68 6.08 0.13
CA GLU A 48 -5.82 5.62 -1.27
C GLU A 48 -5.58 4.11 -1.44
N THR A 49 -4.88 3.46 -0.50
CA THR A 49 -4.63 2.01 -0.55
C THR A 49 -5.73 1.16 0.10
N ARG A 50 -6.72 1.81 0.74
CA ARG A 50 -7.85 1.11 1.36
C ARG A 50 -8.97 0.93 0.34
N ILE A 51 -9.22 -0.33 0.00
CA ILE A 51 -10.30 -0.74 -0.89
C ILE A 51 -11.22 -1.66 -0.10
N ASP A 52 -12.53 -1.48 -0.24
CA ASP A 52 -13.50 -2.34 0.42
C ASP A 52 -13.36 -3.80 -0.05
N GLY A 53 -13.39 -4.72 0.91
CA GLY A 53 -13.28 -6.16 0.65
C GLY A 53 -11.86 -6.72 0.65
N LEU A 54 -10.84 -5.91 0.98
CA LEU A 54 -9.49 -6.44 1.23
C LEU A 54 -9.55 -7.52 2.31
N ALA A 55 -8.83 -8.62 2.08
CA ALA A 55 -8.68 -9.69 3.07
C ALA A 55 -7.83 -9.22 4.27
N ASP A 56 -6.82 -8.38 4.01
CA ASP A 56 -6.02 -7.74 5.04
C ASP A 56 -5.34 -6.45 4.51
N HIS A 57 -4.98 -5.55 5.42
CA HIS A 57 -4.29 -4.29 5.13
C HIS A 57 -3.18 -4.06 6.16
N LEU A 58 -1.94 -3.91 5.69
CA LEU A 58 -0.77 -3.75 6.54
C LEU A 58 -0.05 -2.44 6.26
N GLU A 59 0.15 -1.63 7.29
CA GLU A 59 0.98 -0.43 7.24
C GLU A 59 2.40 -0.73 7.73
N LEU A 60 3.42 -0.31 6.98
CA LEU A 60 4.83 -0.44 7.35
C LEU A 60 5.57 0.89 7.22
N PRO A 61 6.55 1.20 8.10
CA PRO A 61 7.32 2.45 8.07
C PRO A 61 8.38 2.44 6.97
N VAL A 62 7.94 2.34 5.72
CA VAL A 62 8.76 2.33 4.51
C VAL A 62 8.29 3.41 3.54
N SER A 63 9.21 3.91 2.71
CA SER A 63 8.88 4.81 1.60
C SER A 63 8.32 4.07 0.40
N HIS A 64 7.83 4.80 -0.59
CA HIS A 64 7.28 4.24 -1.82
C HIS A 64 8.28 3.29 -2.50
N THR A 65 9.53 3.74 -2.68
CA THR A 65 10.62 2.89 -3.19
C THR A 65 11.04 1.82 -2.19
N GLY A 66 10.92 2.10 -0.89
CA GLY A 66 11.17 1.15 0.18
C GLY A 66 10.24 -0.07 0.16
N LEU A 67 8.99 0.05 -0.33
CA LEU A 67 8.07 -1.07 -0.46
C LEU A 67 8.65 -2.22 -1.29
N VAL A 68 9.36 -1.88 -2.38
CA VAL A 68 9.93 -2.88 -3.30
C VAL A 68 11.20 -3.53 -2.73
N LEU A 69 11.97 -2.81 -1.93
CA LEU A 69 13.30 -3.25 -1.46
C LEU A 69 13.30 -3.78 -0.02
N SER A 70 12.20 -3.61 0.72
CA SER A 70 12.11 -3.91 2.15
C SER A 70 11.94 -5.40 2.42
N ARG A 71 12.87 -5.98 3.20
CA ARG A 71 12.74 -7.36 3.69
C ARG A 71 11.46 -7.58 4.53
N PRO A 72 11.10 -6.69 5.48
CA PRO A 72 9.81 -6.79 6.17
C PRO A 72 8.59 -6.86 5.25
N VAL A 73 8.62 -6.14 4.12
CA VAL A 73 7.53 -6.20 3.13
C VAL A 73 7.52 -7.57 2.44
N ALA A 74 8.67 -8.07 2.00
CA ALA A 74 8.78 -9.40 1.40
C ALA A 74 8.28 -10.52 2.35
N ASP A 75 8.63 -10.45 3.63
CA ASP A 75 8.18 -11.41 4.65
C ASP A 75 6.65 -11.32 4.88
N ALA A 76 6.05 -10.13 4.79
CA ALA A 76 4.61 -9.95 4.84
C ALA A 76 3.89 -10.51 3.60
N VAL A 77 4.44 -10.29 2.40
CA VAL A 77 3.90 -10.86 1.16
C VAL A 77 3.93 -12.39 1.21
N ALA A 78 5.06 -12.99 1.61
CA ALA A 78 5.17 -14.44 1.70
C ALA A 78 4.12 -15.05 2.64
N ARG A 79 3.88 -14.38 3.77
CA ARG A 79 2.87 -14.78 4.76
C ARG A 79 1.45 -14.67 4.22
N PHE A 80 1.10 -13.56 3.58
CA PHE A 80 -0.21 -13.41 2.93
C PHE A 80 -0.45 -14.50 1.88
N LEU A 81 0.55 -14.80 1.05
CA LEU A 81 0.43 -15.86 0.05
C LEU A 81 0.25 -17.26 0.65
N HIS A 82 0.65 -17.49 1.90
CA HIS A 82 0.47 -18.77 2.59
C HIS A 82 -0.81 -18.84 3.43
N GLN A 83 -1.27 -17.71 3.96
CA GLN A 83 -2.28 -17.66 5.02
C GLN A 83 -3.52 -16.82 4.67
N GLY A 84 -3.49 -16.06 3.58
CA GLY A 84 -4.56 -15.12 3.22
C GLY A 84 -4.61 -13.85 4.08
N ARG A 85 -3.64 -13.66 4.99
CA ARG A 85 -3.54 -12.51 5.90
C ARG A 85 -2.09 -12.18 6.24
N PHE A 86 -1.86 -10.93 6.65
CA PHE A 86 -0.58 -10.47 7.16
C PHE A 86 -0.44 -10.79 8.65
N GLY A 87 -1.48 -10.77 9.47
CA GLY A 87 -1.39 -11.11 10.90
C GLY A 87 -1.35 -12.61 11.21
N ASP A 88 -1.11 -12.95 12.49
CA ASP A 88 -1.31 -14.30 13.02
C ASP A 88 -2.78 -14.71 13.10
#